data_AF-A0A6I3T4L4-F1
#
_entry.id   AF-A0A6I3T4L4-F1
#
_cell.length_a   1.000
_cell.length_b   1.000
_cell.length_c   1.000
_cell.angle_alpha   90.00
_cell.angle_beta   90.00
_cell.angle_gamma   90.00
#
_symmetry.space_group_name_H-M   'P 1'
#
loop_
_entity.id
_entity.type
_entity.pdbx_description
1 polymer ?
#
loop_
_entity_poly.entity_id
_entity_poly.type
_entity_poly.pdbx_seq_one_letter_code
_entity_poly.pdbx_strand_id
1 'polypeptide(L)'
;TASLRDICYTAATRREHFRWRLAAVGQSRRQLAEALDAIADGGGASRDVALGQVKGRAPRPVFVFTGQGAQYPGMGAELYERHAAFRAAIDRCEALYLARRGTSLKALMWQGDEAALACTEHTQPALFALEYALAQLWRSWGIEPAAVIGHSVGEYVAAHVAGVFSLEDAFGLLLLRSELMGALPAGGAMLALQGP
;
A
#
# COMPACT_ATOMS: atom_id res chain seq x y z
N THR A 1 15.57 22.03 25.47
CA THR A 1 14.24 21.38 25.42
C THR A 1 14.32 20.18 24.47
N ALA A 2 13.79 19.01 24.83
CA ALA A 2 13.89 17.80 23.99
C ALA A 2 13.26 18.02 22.60
N SER A 3 13.82 17.46 21.53
CA SER A 3 13.25 17.60 20.18
C SER A 3 11.98 16.74 20.02
N LEU A 4 11.14 17.07 19.04
CA LEU A 4 9.94 16.28 18.75
C LEU A 4 10.30 14.84 18.35
N ARG A 5 11.40 14.68 17.62
CA ARG A 5 11.94 13.37 17.24
C ARG A 5 12.33 12.55 18.48
N ASP A 6 13.02 13.15 19.44
CA ASP A 6 13.45 12.45 20.65
C ASP A 6 12.27 12.01 21.52
N ILE A 7 11.22 12.85 21.59
CA ILE A 7 9.97 12.54 22.28
C ILE A 7 9.31 11.33 21.62
N CYS A 8 9.09 11.36 20.30
CA CYS A 8 8.47 10.25 19.57
C CYS A 8 9.30 8.97 19.65
N TYR A 9 10.63 9.06 19.51
CA TYR A 9 11.53 7.92 19.64
C TYR A 9 11.45 7.30 21.04
N THR A 10 11.49 8.12 22.08
CA THR A 10 11.40 7.66 23.47
C THR A 10 10.06 7.00 23.77
N ALA A 11 8.95 7.61 23.32
CA ALA A 11 7.61 7.06 23.47
C ALA A 11 7.44 5.72 22.73
N ALA A 12 7.99 5.60 21.52
CA ALA A 12 7.86 4.41 20.70
C ALA A 12 8.78 3.25 21.14
N THR A 13 10.00 3.53 21.61
CA THR A 13 11.05 2.49 21.76
C THR A 13 11.59 2.33 23.18
N ARG A 14 11.37 3.31 24.07
CA ARG A 14 11.95 3.36 25.43
C ARG A 14 10.89 3.35 26.53
N ARG A 15 9.67 2.94 26.20
CA ARG A 15 8.55 2.78 27.12
C ARG A 15 7.87 1.44 26.90
N GLU A 16 7.27 0.91 27.95
CA GLU A 16 6.45 -0.28 27.85
C GLU A 16 5.11 0.05 27.17
N HIS A 17 4.69 -0.80 26.24
CA HIS A 17 3.46 -0.64 25.47
C HIS A 17 2.30 -1.42 26.10
N PHE A 18 1.58 -0.76 26.99
CA PHE A 18 0.42 -1.35 27.68
C PHE A 18 -0.78 -1.62 26.76
N ARG A 19 -1.85 -2.15 27.36
CA ARG A 19 -3.08 -2.58 26.66
C ARG A 19 -3.83 -1.43 25.97
N TRP A 20 -3.86 -0.24 26.59
CA TRP A 20 -4.52 0.94 26.04
C TRP A 20 -3.49 1.76 25.30
N ARG A 21 -3.73 2.01 24.02
CA ARG A 21 -2.77 2.65 23.13
C ARG A 21 -3.40 3.83 22.43
N LEU A 22 -2.59 4.87 22.30
CA LEU A 22 -2.85 6.05 21.50
C LEU A 22 -1.66 6.25 20.57
N ALA A 23 -1.93 6.61 19.32
CA ALA A 23 -0.94 7.14 18.40
C ALA A 23 -1.48 8.45 17.81
N ALA A 24 -0.63 9.48 17.80
CA ALA A 24 -0.94 10.77 17.19
C ALA A 24 0.13 11.10 16.13
N VAL A 25 -0.31 11.59 14.98
CA VAL A 25 0.56 12.00 13.87
C VAL A 25 0.49 13.52 13.73
N GLY A 26 1.64 14.18 13.60
CA GLY A 26 1.71 15.63 13.51
C GLY A 26 3.07 16.11 13.04
N GLN A 27 3.08 17.27 12.39
CA GLN A 27 4.28 17.89 11.83
C GLN A 27 4.89 18.94 12.78
N SER A 28 4.21 19.26 13.88
CA SER A 28 4.65 20.24 14.86
C SER A 28 4.27 19.86 16.28
N ARG A 29 4.97 20.45 17.26
CA ARG A 29 4.65 20.28 18.68
C ARG A 29 3.24 20.73 19.02
N ARG A 30 2.80 21.84 18.42
CA ARG A 30 1.46 22.40 18.62
C ARG A 30 0.38 21.42 18.17
N GLN A 31 0.50 20.86 16.96
CA GLN A 31 -0.45 19.87 16.45
C GLN A 31 -0.53 18.62 17.32
N LEU A 32 0.62 18.10 17.78
CA LEU A 32 0.60 16.94 18.68
C LEU A 32 0.03 17.27 20.06
N ALA A 33 0.30 18.45 20.61
CA ALA A 33 -0.29 18.88 21.88
C ALA A 33 -1.82 18.99 21.75
N GLU A 34 -2.32 19.68 20.73
CA GLU A 34 -3.76 19.81 20.45
C GLU A 34 -4.44 18.45 20.29
N ALA A 35 -3.79 17.52 19.58
CA ALA A 35 -4.29 16.16 19.40
C ALA A 35 -4.36 15.37 20.72
N LEU A 36 -3.41 15.57 21.63
CA LEU A 36 -3.38 14.89 22.93
C LEU A 36 -4.37 15.52 23.93
N ASP A 37 -4.47 16.84 23.95
CA ASP A 37 -5.41 17.59 24.79
C ASP A 37 -6.85 17.22 24.43
N ALA A 38 -7.18 17.15 23.13
CA ALA A 38 -8.49 16.72 22.67
C ALA A 38 -8.90 15.34 23.19
N ILE A 39 -7.94 14.43 23.36
CA ILE A 39 -8.20 13.08 23.90
C ILE A 39 -8.35 13.14 25.42
N ALA A 40 -7.54 13.95 26.11
CA ALA A 40 -7.68 14.17 27.55
C ALA A 40 -9.05 14.75 27.91
N ASP A 41 -9.61 15.59 27.03
CA ASP A 41 -10.95 16.18 27.15
C ASP A 41 -12.10 15.22 26.73
N GLY A 42 -11.80 13.94 26.49
CA GLY A 42 -12.79 12.90 26.16
C GLY A 42 -13.07 12.74 24.67
N GLY A 43 -12.24 13.33 23.81
CA GLY A 43 -12.30 13.14 22.37
C GLY A 43 -12.01 11.70 21.92
N GLY A 44 -12.49 11.37 20.71
CA GLY A 44 -12.33 10.05 20.12
C GLY A 44 -11.23 9.98 19.06
N ALA A 45 -11.20 8.86 18.33
CA ALA A 45 -10.32 8.72 17.17
C ALA A 45 -10.65 9.78 16.11
N SER A 46 -9.62 10.23 15.40
CA SER A 46 -9.72 11.20 14.32
C SER A 46 -8.76 10.80 13.20
N ARG A 47 -8.69 11.61 12.13
CA ARG A 47 -7.77 11.36 11.01
C ARG A 47 -6.32 11.19 11.45
N ASP A 48 -5.87 12.00 12.40
CA ASP A 48 -4.47 12.04 12.86
C ASP A 48 -4.28 11.39 14.24
N VAL A 49 -5.34 10.83 14.84
CA VAL A 49 -5.31 10.18 16.15
C VAL A 49 -5.98 8.81 16.11
N ALA A 50 -5.22 7.77 16.42
CA ALA A 50 -5.71 6.42 16.61
C ALA A 50 -5.72 6.06 18.10
N LEU A 51 -6.83 5.46 18.55
CA LEU A 51 -7.03 4.95 19.91
C LEU A 51 -7.44 3.49 19.83
N GLY A 52 -6.97 2.67 20.77
CA GLY A 52 -7.39 1.28 20.81
C GLY A 52 -6.98 0.54 22.06
N GLN A 53 -7.60 -0.61 22.24
CA GLN A 53 -7.24 -1.58 23.26
C GLN A 53 -6.72 -2.85 22.59
N VAL A 54 -5.49 -3.24 22.90
CA VAL A 54 -4.94 -4.53 22.47
C VAL A 54 -5.59 -5.65 23.29
N LYS A 55 -6.25 -6.57 22.60
CA LYS A 55 -6.87 -7.77 23.19
C LYS A 55 -6.00 -8.99 22.87
N GLY A 56 -5.64 -9.76 23.90
CA GLY A 56 -4.98 -11.05 23.73
C GLY A 56 -3.51 -10.95 23.27
N ARG A 57 -3.12 -11.85 22.35
CA ARG A 57 -1.72 -12.00 21.87
C ARG A 57 -1.33 -10.87 20.90
N ALA A 58 -0.03 -10.74 20.64
CA ALA A 58 0.51 -9.81 19.65
C ALA A 58 -0.18 -10.01 18.27
N PRO A 59 -0.48 -8.91 17.55
CA PRO A 59 -1.17 -8.99 16.28
C PRO A 59 -0.35 -9.77 15.25
N ARG A 60 -1.03 -10.61 14.48
CA ARG A 60 -0.48 -11.34 13.34
C ARG A 60 -1.13 -10.80 12.07
N PRO A 61 -0.59 -9.72 11.47
CA PRO A 61 -1.25 -9.04 10.37
C PRO A 61 -1.32 -9.94 9.15
N VAL A 62 -2.41 -9.82 8.38
CA VAL A 62 -2.55 -10.43 7.05
C VAL A 62 -2.48 -9.30 6.04
N PHE A 63 -1.60 -9.42 5.04
CA PHE A 63 -1.61 -8.47 3.93
C PHE A 63 -2.64 -8.92 2.91
N VAL A 64 -3.54 -8.01 2.55
CA VAL A 64 -4.61 -8.26 1.58
C VAL A 64 -4.34 -7.42 0.34
N PHE A 65 -4.23 -8.10 -0.79
CA PHE A 65 -3.91 -7.53 -2.10
C PHE A 65 -5.17 -7.56 -2.96
N THR A 66 -5.56 -6.41 -3.49
CA THR A 66 -6.89 -6.19 -4.05
C THR A 66 -6.96 -6.48 -5.54
N GLY A 67 -8.20 -6.53 -6.05
CA GLY A 67 -8.48 -6.62 -7.47
C GLY A 67 -8.27 -5.30 -8.20
N GLN A 68 -8.61 -5.30 -9.49
CA GLN A 68 -8.83 -4.07 -10.24
C GLN A 68 -10.00 -3.26 -9.66
N GLY A 69 -9.86 -1.92 -9.62
CA GLY A 69 -10.88 -0.99 -9.12
C GLY A 69 -10.35 0.07 -8.16
N ALA A 70 -9.15 -0.12 -7.60
CA ALA A 70 -8.54 0.80 -6.64
C ALA A 70 -7.58 1.84 -7.26
N GLN A 71 -7.40 1.81 -8.58
CA GLN A 71 -6.46 2.68 -9.30
C GLN A 71 -6.97 4.12 -9.39
N TYR A 72 -6.05 5.08 -9.30
CA TYR A 72 -6.31 6.50 -9.55
C TYR A 72 -5.03 7.21 -10.04
N PRO A 73 -5.13 8.26 -10.87
CA PRO A 73 -3.96 9.03 -11.30
C PRO A 73 -3.18 9.62 -10.12
N GLY A 74 -1.85 9.50 -10.17
CA GLY A 74 -0.97 10.01 -9.11
C GLY A 74 -0.79 9.07 -7.91
N MET A 75 -1.36 7.87 -7.95
CA MET A 75 -1.24 6.90 -6.85
C MET A 75 0.23 6.60 -6.51
N GLY A 76 0.57 6.73 -5.23
CA GLY A 76 1.92 6.45 -4.72
C GLY A 76 3.01 7.46 -5.07
N ALA A 77 2.72 8.56 -5.78
CA ALA A 77 3.73 9.55 -6.16
C ALA A 77 4.43 10.18 -4.93
N GLU A 78 3.65 10.62 -3.94
CA GLU A 78 4.21 11.18 -2.70
C GLU A 78 5.02 10.14 -1.91
N LEU A 79 4.60 8.88 -1.92
CA LEU A 79 5.34 7.79 -1.26
C LEU A 79 6.68 7.52 -1.95
N TYR A 80 6.71 7.59 -3.28
CA TYR A 80 7.93 7.44 -4.08
C TYR A 80 8.95 8.54 -3.76
N GLU A 81 8.50 9.77 -3.57
CA GLU A 81 9.39 10.88 -3.20
C GLU A 81 9.95 10.70 -1.78
N ARG A 82 9.10 10.31 -0.82
CA ARG A 82 9.43 10.33 0.60
C ARG A 82 10.06 9.04 1.15
N HIS A 83 9.84 7.88 0.53
CA HIS A 83 10.22 6.59 1.10
C HIS A 83 11.09 5.74 0.16
N ALA A 84 12.34 5.50 0.57
CA ALA A 84 13.33 4.80 -0.24
C ALA A 84 12.94 3.34 -0.57
N ALA A 85 12.34 2.60 0.38
CA ALA A 85 11.93 1.21 0.15
C ALA A 85 10.80 1.13 -0.90
N PHE A 86 9.82 2.04 -0.83
CA PHE A 86 8.74 2.15 -1.81
C PHE A 86 9.30 2.53 -3.19
N ARG A 87 10.17 3.54 -3.25
CA ARG A 87 10.83 3.98 -4.48
C ARG A 87 11.59 2.85 -5.17
N ALA A 88 12.42 2.13 -4.42
CA ALA A 88 13.20 1.01 -4.96
C ALA A 88 12.31 -0.10 -5.53
N ALA A 89 11.17 -0.38 -4.88
CA ALA A 89 10.20 -1.36 -5.37
C ALA A 89 9.55 -0.93 -6.69
N ILE A 90 9.11 0.34 -6.79
CA ILE A 90 8.57 0.91 -8.03
C ILE A 90 9.61 0.91 -9.14
N ASP A 91 10.87 1.28 -8.85
CA ASP A 91 11.92 1.33 -9.87
C ASP A 91 12.26 -0.05 -10.44
N ARG A 92 12.15 -1.12 -9.64
CA ARG A 92 12.28 -2.50 -10.14
C ARG A 92 11.14 -2.87 -11.09
N CYS A 93 9.90 -2.55 -10.73
CA CYS A 93 8.75 -2.76 -11.60
C CYS A 93 8.83 -1.91 -12.89
N GLU A 94 9.25 -0.65 -12.78
CA GLU A 94 9.51 0.23 -13.93
C GLU A 94 10.50 -0.40 -14.91
N ALA A 95 11.65 -0.89 -14.42
CA ALA A 95 12.67 -1.48 -15.27
C ALA A 95 12.14 -2.70 -16.04
N LEU A 96 11.39 -3.59 -15.36
CA LEU A 96 10.77 -4.76 -15.98
C LEU A 96 9.68 -4.38 -16.98
N TYR A 97 8.86 -3.38 -16.64
CA TYR A 97 7.80 -2.87 -17.51
C TYR A 97 8.39 -2.24 -18.77
N LEU A 98 9.39 -1.36 -18.62
CA LEU A 98 10.05 -0.68 -19.72
C LEU A 98 10.72 -1.68 -20.67
N ALA A 99 11.38 -2.71 -20.13
CA ALA A 99 12.00 -3.76 -20.93
C ALA A 99 11.00 -4.55 -21.79
N ARG A 100 9.76 -4.74 -21.31
CA ARG A 100 8.72 -5.49 -22.03
C ARG A 100 7.84 -4.62 -22.93
N ARG A 101 7.47 -3.42 -22.47
CA ARG A 101 6.47 -2.54 -23.11
C ARG A 101 7.08 -1.36 -23.87
N GLY A 102 8.34 -1.01 -23.61
CA GLY A 102 9.00 0.16 -24.20
C GLY A 102 8.45 1.52 -23.75
N THR A 103 7.52 1.54 -22.79
CA THR A 103 6.91 2.74 -22.21
C THR A 103 7.13 2.79 -20.70
N SER A 104 6.93 3.95 -20.08
CA SER A 104 7.16 4.13 -18.64
C SER A 104 5.90 3.79 -17.83
N LEU A 105 6.05 2.91 -16.84
CA LEU A 105 5.00 2.60 -15.87
C LEU A 105 4.74 3.78 -14.95
N LYS A 106 5.80 4.47 -14.52
CA LYS A 106 5.69 5.69 -13.69
C LYS A 106 4.93 6.80 -14.41
N ALA A 107 5.22 7.03 -15.70
CA ALA A 107 4.47 8.01 -16.49
C ALA A 107 3.00 7.63 -16.58
N LEU A 108 2.68 6.35 -16.84
CA LEU A 108 1.31 5.85 -16.83
C LEU A 108 0.63 6.08 -15.47
N MET A 109 1.29 5.76 -14.35
CA MET A 109 0.72 5.88 -13.00
C MET A 109 0.48 7.33 -12.56
N TRP A 110 1.33 8.28 -12.96
CA TRP A 110 1.32 9.63 -12.39
C TRP A 110 0.94 10.74 -13.36
N GLN A 111 1.09 10.51 -14.66
CA GLN A 111 0.77 11.49 -15.71
C GLN A 111 -0.35 10.98 -16.63
N GLY A 112 -0.66 9.69 -16.59
CA GLY A 112 -1.80 9.12 -17.31
C GLY A 112 -3.12 9.66 -16.78
N ASP A 113 -4.08 9.84 -17.68
CA ASP A 113 -5.45 10.17 -17.30
C ASP A 113 -6.20 8.92 -16.77
N GLU A 114 -7.37 9.16 -16.22
CA GLU A 114 -8.21 8.09 -15.64
C GLU A 114 -8.61 7.04 -16.69
N ALA A 115 -8.86 7.45 -17.94
CA ALA A 115 -9.26 6.54 -19.01
C ALA A 115 -8.12 5.58 -19.40
N ALA A 116 -6.91 6.11 -19.53
CA ALA A 116 -5.71 5.32 -19.81
C ALA A 116 -5.42 4.33 -18.68
N LEU A 117 -5.57 4.76 -17.42
CA LEU A 117 -5.41 3.89 -16.25
C LEU A 117 -6.56 2.90 -16.05
N ALA A 118 -7.74 3.13 -16.62
CA ALA A 118 -8.87 2.21 -16.57
C ALA A 118 -8.75 1.04 -17.57
N CYS A 119 -7.91 1.17 -18.60
CA CYS A 119 -7.61 0.08 -19.53
C CYS A 119 -6.95 -1.10 -18.78
N THR A 120 -7.55 -2.29 -18.84
CA THR A 120 -7.08 -3.48 -18.12
C THR A 120 -5.59 -3.80 -18.32
N GLU A 121 -5.08 -3.59 -19.54
CA GLU A 121 -3.67 -3.80 -19.86
C GLU A 121 -2.72 -2.92 -19.02
N HIS A 122 -3.17 -1.70 -18.70
CA HIS A 122 -2.46 -0.70 -17.92
C HIS A 122 -2.77 -0.79 -16.42
N THR A 123 -4.03 -1.02 -16.05
CA THR A 123 -4.48 -1.06 -14.66
C THR A 123 -3.75 -2.12 -13.86
N GLN A 124 -3.66 -3.33 -14.41
CA GLN A 124 -3.09 -4.47 -13.70
C GLN A 124 -1.62 -4.27 -13.31
N PRO A 125 -0.70 -3.89 -14.22
CA PRO A 125 0.69 -3.64 -13.84
C PRO A 125 0.86 -2.45 -12.91
N ALA A 126 0.04 -1.41 -13.05
CA ALA A 126 0.06 -0.25 -12.17
C ALA A 126 -0.33 -0.63 -10.73
N LEU A 127 -1.41 -1.42 -10.57
CA LEU A 127 -1.84 -1.91 -9.27
C LEU A 127 -0.84 -2.90 -8.65
N PHE A 128 -0.30 -3.84 -9.44
CA PHE A 128 0.72 -4.75 -8.93
C PHE A 128 1.93 -3.97 -8.37
N ALA A 129 2.43 -2.98 -9.11
CA ALA A 129 3.59 -2.20 -8.68
C ALA A 129 3.28 -1.40 -7.40
N LEU A 130 2.11 -0.79 -7.31
CA LEU A 130 1.67 -0.07 -6.11
C LEU A 130 1.58 -1.01 -4.90
N GLU A 131 0.87 -2.13 -5.04
CA GLU A 131 0.64 -3.08 -3.96
C GLU A 131 1.95 -3.75 -3.49
N TYR A 132 2.82 -4.11 -4.43
CA TYR A 132 4.17 -4.60 -4.13
C TYR A 132 4.98 -3.55 -3.37
N ALA A 133 4.99 -2.30 -3.83
CA ALA A 133 5.75 -1.23 -3.19
C ALA A 133 5.23 -0.91 -1.78
N LEU A 134 3.90 -0.97 -1.56
CA LEU A 134 3.29 -0.85 -0.24
C LEU A 134 3.70 -2.01 0.68
N ALA A 135 3.70 -3.25 0.20
CA ALA A 135 4.18 -4.39 0.98
C ALA A 135 5.64 -4.22 1.40
N GLN A 136 6.50 -3.79 0.47
CA GLN A 136 7.91 -3.52 0.76
C GLN A 136 8.10 -2.36 1.75
N LEU A 137 7.26 -1.32 1.68
CA LEU A 137 7.26 -0.22 2.65
C LEU A 137 6.91 -0.71 4.05
N TRP A 138 5.82 -1.47 4.22
CA TRP A 138 5.44 -2.04 5.52
C TRP A 138 6.53 -2.93 6.12
N ARG A 139 7.14 -3.81 5.30
CA ARG A 139 8.24 -4.66 5.73
C ARG A 139 9.48 -3.87 6.12
N SER A 140 9.75 -2.74 5.45
CA SER A 140 10.84 -1.83 5.84
C SER A 140 10.66 -1.21 7.24
N TRP A 141 9.43 -1.17 7.75
CA TRP A 141 9.11 -0.74 9.11
C TRP A 141 9.08 -1.91 10.12
N GLY A 142 9.49 -3.12 9.69
CA GLY A 142 9.49 -4.33 10.52
C GLY A 142 8.12 -5.00 10.63
N ILE A 143 7.15 -4.62 9.80
CA ILE A 143 5.82 -5.22 9.80
C ILE A 143 5.78 -6.32 8.75
N GLU A 144 5.99 -7.55 9.21
CA GLU A 144 5.95 -8.75 8.37
C GLU A 144 4.56 -9.39 8.40
N PRO A 145 4.00 -9.78 7.24
CA PRO A 145 2.72 -10.48 7.19
C PRO A 145 2.84 -11.89 7.77
N ALA A 146 1.89 -12.27 8.61
CA ALA A 146 1.75 -13.64 9.09
C ALA A 146 1.04 -14.56 8.08
N ALA A 147 0.32 -13.97 7.13
CA ALA A 147 -0.28 -14.59 5.96
C ALA A 147 -0.53 -13.51 4.90
N VAL A 148 -0.77 -13.95 3.66
CA VAL A 148 -1.15 -13.07 2.55
C VAL A 148 -2.38 -13.63 1.86
N ILE A 149 -3.23 -12.75 1.36
CA ILE A 149 -4.40 -13.09 0.55
C ILE A 149 -4.45 -12.11 -0.62
N GLY A 150 -4.67 -12.62 -1.82
CA GLY A 150 -4.91 -11.79 -3.00
C GLY A 150 -6.29 -12.03 -3.57
N HIS A 151 -6.86 -11.02 -4.23
CA HIS A 151 -8.09 -11.15 -4.99
C HIS A 151 -7.82 -10.90 -6.48
N SER A 152 -7.99 -11.94 -7.32
CA SER A 152 -7.75 -11.84 -8.76
C SER A 152 -6.33 -11.36 -9.08
N VAL A 153 -6.16 -10.15 -9.62
CA VAL A 153 -4.83 -9.58 -9.93
C VAL A 153 -3.94 -9.47 -8.68
N GLY A 154 -4.50 -9.23 -7.49
CA GLY A 154 -3.76 -9.18 -6.23
C GLY A 154 -3.11 -10.51 -5.84
N GLU A 155 -3.56 -11.66 -6.39
CA GLU A 155 -2.93 -12.96 -6.10
C GLU A 155 -1.50 -13.04 -6.61
N TYR A 156 -1.16 -12.32 -7.69
CA TYR A 156 0.21 -12.26 -8.21
C TYR A 156 1.14 -11.58 -7.20
N VAL A 157 0.69 -10.50 -6.57
CA VAL A 157 1.45 -9.80 -5.52
C VAL A 157 1.55 -10.70 -4.29
N ALA A 158 0.44 -11.31 -3.87
CA ALA A 158 0.42 -12.22 -2.73
C ALA A 158 1.39 -13.39 -2.92
N ALA A 159 1.38 -14.04 -4.08
CA ALA A 159 2.28 -15.15 -4.41
C ALA A 159 3.75 -14.72 -4.36
N HIS A 160 4.09 -13.54 -4.89
CA HIS A 160 5.44 -12.99 -4.76
C HIS A 160 5.84 -12.73 -3.30
N VAL A 161 4.98 -12.04 -2.54
CA VAL A 161 5.25 -11.69 -1.13
C VAL A 161 5.37 -12.94 -0.26
N ALA A 162 4.65 -14.02 -0.58
CA ALA A 162 4.77 -15.33 0.05
C ALA A 162 6.05 -16.11 -0.35
N GLY A 163 6.84 -15.61 -1.31
CA GLY A 163 8.05 -16.25 -1.80
C GLY A 163 7.81 -17.39 -2.80
N VAL A 164 6.62 -17.49 -3.39
CA VAL A 164 6.30 -18.51 -4.41
C VAL A 164 7.01 -18.21 -5.73
N PHE A 165 7.06 -16.92 -6.10
CA PHE A 165 7.68 -16.45 -7.35
C PHE A 165 8.72 -15.37 -7.07
N SER A 166 9.73 -15.29 -7.94
CA SER A 166 10.57 -14.09 -8.05
C SER A 166 9.71 -12.88 -8.47
N LEU A 167 10.24 -11.66 -8.29
CA LEU A 167 9.51 -10.46 -8.74
C LEU A 167 9.36 -10.48 -10.27
N GLU A 168 10.44 -10.90 -10.93
CA GLU A 168 10.57 -11.00 -12.37
C GLU A 168 9.51 -11.96 -12.95
N ASP A 169 9.32 -13.12 -12.32
CA ASP A 169 8.29 -14.10 -12.74
C ASP A 169 6.88 -13.60 -12.45
N ALA A 170 6.61 -13.14 -11.21
CA ALA A 170 5.28 -12.70 -10.82
C ALA A 170 4.79 -11.52 -11.67
N PHE A 171 5.66 -10.51 -11.85
CA PHE A 171 5.34 -9.35 -12.65
C PHE A 171 5.31 -9.68 -14.13
N GLY A 172 6.21 -10.55 -14.62
CA GLY A 172 6.22 -11.02 -16.01
C GLY A 172 4.92 -11.77 -16.39
N LEU A 173 4.47 -12.69 -15.54
CA LEU A 173 3.19 -13.40 -15.71
C LEU A 173 2.01 -12.42 -15.72
N LEU A 174 2.03 -11.44 -14.83
CA LEU A 174 0.98 -10.42 -14.77
C LEU A 174 0.97 -9.52 -16.01
N LEU A 175 2.13 -9.14 -16.55
CA LEU A 175 2.20 -8.36 -17.79
C LEU A 175 1.64 -9.14 -18.97
N LEU A 176 1.93 -10.44 -19.07
CA LEU A 176 1.34 -11.29 -20.10
C LEU A 176 -0.18 -11.41 -19.91
N ARG A 177 -0.65 -11.60 -18.68
CA ARG A 177 -2.08 -11.64 -18.38
C ARG A 177 -2.78 -10.33 -18.76
N SER A 178 -2.20 -9.18 -18.43
CA SER A 178 -2.81 -7.88 -18.71
C SER A 178 -2.95 -7.63 -20.21
N GLU A 179 -1.97 -8.09 -21.00
CA GLU A 179 -2.00 -8.08 -22.47
C GLU A 179 -3.13 -8.95 -23.03
N LEU A 180 -3.17 -10.22 -22.62
CA LEU A 180 -4.16 -11.18 -23.11
C LEU A 180 -5.58 -10.78 -22.74
N MET A 181 -5.78 -10.24 -21.53
CA MET A 181 -7.08 -9.72 -21.11
C MET A 181 -7.46 -8.44 -21.83
N GLY A 182 -6.50 -7.54 -22.07
CA GLY A 182 -6.73 -6.30 -22.84
C GLY A 182 -7.08 -6.56 -24.31
N ALA A 183 -6.61 -7.67 -24.88
CA ALA A 183 -6.89 -8.08 -26.26
C ALA A 183 -8.23 -8.79 -26.45
N LEU A 184 -8.98 -9.08 -25.38
CA LEU A 184 -10.30 -9.72 -25.50
C LEU A 184 -11.30 -8.80 -26.23
N PRO A 185 -12.24 -9.36 -27.01
CA PRO A 185 -13.27 -8.57 -27.66
C PRO A 185 -14.09 -7.75 -26.65
N ALA A 186 -14.47 -6.53 -27.07
CA ALA A 186 -15.41 -5.72 -26.31
C ALA A 186 -16.77 -6.41 -26.17
N GLY A 187 -17.52 -6.07 -25.11
CA GLY A 187 -18.89 -6.58 -24.88
C GLY A 187 -19.06 -7.50 -23.67
N GLY A 188 -17.98 -7.89 -22.99
CA GLY A 188 -18.05 -8.52 -21.67
C GLY A 188 -18.50 -7.55 -20.58
N ALA A 189 -19.16 -8.05 -19.53
CA ALA A 189 -19.57 -7.26 -18.37
C ALA A 189 -19.38 -8.05 -17.07
N MET A 190 -19.20 -7.32 -15.96
CA MET A 190 -19.21 -7.86 -14.60
C MET A 190 -20.23 -7.09 -13.77
N LEU A 191 -20.98 -7.78 -12.91
CA LEU A 191 -21.99 -7.18 -12.05
C LEU A 191 -21.82 -7.68 -10.62
N ALA A 192 -21.76 -6.74 -9.66
CA ALA A 192 -21.86 -7.07 -8.25
C ALA A 192 -23.35 -7.16 -7.85
N LEU A 193 -23.74 -8.29 -7.26
CA LEU A 193 -25.10 -8.55 -6.82
C LEU A 193 -25.13 -8.68 -5.30
N GLN A 194 -26.03 -7.98 -4.64
CA GLN A 194 -26.36 -8.24 -3.25
C GLN A 194 -27.43 -9.33 -3.21
N GLY A 195 -27.06 -10.50 -2.68
CA GLY A 195 -28.02 -11.57 -2.38
C GLY A 195 -28.88 -11.24 -1.14
N PRO A 196 -30.03 -11.92 -0.97
CA PRO A 196 -30.89 -11.77 0.20
C PRO A 196 -30.21 -12.19 1.51
#